data_AF-A0AAP0NF59-F1
#
_entry.id   AF-A0AAP0NF59-F1
#
_cell.length_a   1.000
_cell.length_b   1.000
_cell.length_c   1.000
_cell.angle_alpha   90.00
_cell.angle_beta   90.00
_cell.angle_gamma   90.00
#
_symmetry.space_group_name_H-M   'P 1'
#
loop_
_entity.id
_entity.type
_entity.pdbx_description
1 polymer ?
#
loop_
_entity_poly.entity_id
_entity_poly.type
_entity_poly.pdbx_seq_one_letter_code
_entity_poly.pdbx_strand_id
1 'polypeptide(L)'
;MCFVPAGLTLNTPGDLAISLGTSDTVFGITSDPQPRLEGHVFPNPVDTEGYMVMLVYKNGSLTREDVRNRCAEKSWEVFNKFLQQTPPLNGGKIGFYYKEHEILPPLPVGFHRYVLKNFTGSGLDGLDELEAQEFDPPSEVRALIEGQFLSMRAHAERFGMPSPPKRIIATGGASANHSILSSIASIFGCDVYTVQRPDSASLGAALRAAHGWMCNTKGSFVPISCLYEDKLEKTSLSCKLSMTAGDQQLVSKYASLMKKRMEIENRLVKNLGRWQD
;
A
#
# COMPACT_ATOMS: atom_id res chain seq x y z
N MET A 1 8.21 -11.17 -11.12
CA MET A 1 7.29 -10.07 -10.72
C MET A 1 6.36 -9.63 -11.84
N CYS A 2 6.80 -9.48 -13.10
CA CYS A 2 5.96 -8.94 -14.19
C CYS A 2 4.66 -9.70 -14.50
N PHE A 3 4.50 -10.95 -14.03
CA PHE A 3 3.26 -11.71 -14.21
C PHE A 3 2.24 -11.52 -13.09
N VAL A 4 2.64 -10.97 -11.94
CA VAL A 4 1.74 -10.74 -10.80
C VAL A 4 0.54 -9.85 -11.16
N PRO A 5 0.70 -8.72 -11.89
CA PRO A 5 -0.44 -7.91 -12.32
C PRO A 5 -1.44 -8.69 -13.17
N ALA A 6 -0.95 -9.54 -14.09
CA ALA A 6 -1.81 -10.38 -14.92
C ALA A 6 -2.61 -11.37 -14.07
N GLY A 7 -1.94 -12.04 -13.12
CA GLY A 7 -2.58 -13.01 -12.22
C GLY A 7 -3.56 -12.39 -11.22
N LEU A 8 -3.37 -11.11 -10.89
CA LEU A 8 -4.27 -10.31 -10.06
C LEU A 8 -5.30 -9.54 -10.90
N THR A 9 -5.32 -9.71 -12.22
CA THR A 9 -6.20 -8.97 -13.15
C THR A 9 -6.08 -7.44 -13.06
N LEU A 10 -4.90 -6.93 -12.69
CA LEU A 10 -4.58 -5.51 -12.73
C LEU A 10 -4.29 -5.13 -14.18
N ASN A 11 -5.28 -4.58 -14.86
CA ASN A 11 -5.19 -4.22 -16.28
C ASN A 11 -5.64 -2.79 -16.58
N THR A 12 -6.30 -2.13 -15.62
CA THR A 12 -6.92 -0.83 -15.86
C THR A 12 -6.13 0.28 -15.15
N PRO A 13 -5.82 1.41 -15.80
CA PRO A 13 -5.24 2.58 -15.13
C PRO A 13 -6.06 2.99 -13.91
N GLY A 14 -5.38 3.12 -12.76
CA GLY A 14 -5.98 3.34 -11.44
C GLY A 14 -6.17 2.07 -10.59
N ASP A 15 -5.97 0.88 -11.15
CA ASP A 15 -5.89 -0.36 -10.37
C ASP A 15 -4.60 -0.39 -9.53
N LEU A 16 -4.71 -0.82 -8.28
CA LEU A 16 -3.59 -0.96 -7.37
C LEU A 16 -3.65 -2.32 -6.66
N ALA A 17 -2.50 -2.94 -6.40
CA ALA A 17 -2.39 -4.09 -5.52
C ALA A 17 -1.35 -3.85 -4.43
N ILE A 18 -1.65 -4.34 -3.23
CA ILE A 18 -0.76 -4.29 -2.07
C ILE A 18 -0.49 -5.74 -1.64
N SER A 19 0.74 -6.19 -1.87
CA SER A 19 1.23 -7.47 -1.36
C SER A 19 1.83 -7.24 0.02
N LEU A 20 1.22 -7.85 1.04
CA LEU A 20 1.60 -7.71 2.44
C LEU A 20 2.37 -8.96 2.91
N GLY A 21 3.70 -8.91 2.80
CA GLY A 21 4.60 -10.04 3.08
C GLY A 21 5.75 -9.66 3.98
N THR A 22 6.84 -10.44 3.95
CA THR A 22 8.09 -10.11 4.66
C THR A 22 8.58 -8.73 4.29
N SER A 23 8.54 -8.43 3.00
CA SER A 23 8.58 -7.08 2.44
C SER A 23 7.20 -6.80 1.84
N ASP A 24 6.76 -5.55 1.93
CA ASP A 24 5.51 -5.13 1.31
C ASP A 24 5.81 -4.61 -0.10
N THR A 25 4.89 -4.81 -1.04
CA THR A 25 5.04 -4.34 -2.42
C THR A 25 3.75 -3.75 -2.93
N VAL A 26 3.81 -2.55 -3.50
CA VAL A 26 2.70 -1.91 -4.18
C VAL A 26 2.92 -2.05 -5.69
N PHE A 27 1.90 -2.56 -6.38
CA PHE A 27 1.81 -2.55 -7.84
C PHE A 27 0.70 -1.59 -8.26
N GLY A 28 0.96 -0.68 -9.19
CA GLY A 28 -0.04 0.25 -9.72
C GLY A 28 -0.03 0.26 -11.24
N ILE A 29 -1.20 0.44 -11.86
CA ILE A 29 -1.32 0.65 -13.31
C ILE A 29 -1.64 2.12 -13.59
N THR A 30 -0.87 2.75 -14.46
CA THR A 30 -1.08 4.16 -14.87
C THR A 30 -0.76 4.35 -16.35
N SER A 31 -1.43 5.31 -16.99
CA SER A 31 -1.14 5.76 -18.36
C SER A 31 -0.14 6.93 -18.40
N ASP A 32 0.09 7.60 -17.26
CA ASP A 32 0.99 8.77 -17.16
C ASP A 32 1.93 8.57 -15.96
N PRO A 33 2.95 7.71 -16.09
CA PRO A 33 3.87 7.45 -15.00
C PRO A 33 4.74 8.68 -14.73
N GLN A 34 5.09 8.87 -13.46
CA GLN A 34 6.01 9.93 -13.03
C GLN A 34 7.28 9.31 -12.41
N PRO A 35 8.26 8.85 -13.23
CA PRO A 35 9.46 8.18 -12.72
C PRO A 35 10.24 9.05 -11.73
N ARG A 36 10.82 8.40 -10.71
CA ARG A 36 11.64 9.04 -9.66
C ARG A 36 12.96 8.28 -9.52
N LEU A 37 13.84 8.79 -8.65
CA LEU A 37 15.09 8.11 -8.28
C LEU A 37 14.84 6.85 -7.44
N GLU A 38 13.67 6.77 -6.82
CA GLU A 38 13.20 5.63 -6.05
C GLU A 38 12.15 4.87 -6.89
N GLY A 39 11.73 3.68 -6.44
CA GLY A 39 10.70 2.88 -7.10
C GLY A 39 11.04 2.44 -8.54
N HIS A 40 10.09 1.79 -9.20
CA HIS A 40 10.28 1.28 -10.56
C HIS A 40 9.06 1.51 -11.44
N VAL A 41 9.29 1.90 -12.69
CA VAL A 41 8.28 2.00 -13.74
C VAL A 41 8.66 1.04 -14.86
N PHE A 42 7.72 0.20 -15.27
CA PHE A 42 7.88 -0.77 -16.35
C PHE A 42 6.76 -0.60 -17.38
N PRO A 43 6.97 -1.00 -18.66
CA PRO A 43 5.87 -1.20 -19.58
C PRO A 43 4.85 -2.19 -18.98
N ASN A 44 3.56 -1.94 -19.20
CA ASN A 44 2.52 -2.83 -18.69
C ASN A 44 2.65 -4.23 -19.34
N PRO A 45 2.69 -5.32 -18.55
CA PRO A 45 2.82 -6.66 -19.10
C PRO A 45 1.57 -7.18 -19.81
N VAL A 46 0.41 -6.50 -19.70
CA VAL A 46 -0.88 -6.96 -20.26
C VAL A 46 -1.55 -5.98 -21.23
N ASP A 47 -1.05 -4.76 -21.32
CA ASP A 47 -1.58 -3.68 -22.16
C ASP A 47 -0.42 -2.98 -22.89
N THR A 48 -0.62 -2.52 -24.13
CA THR A 48 0.46 -1.94 -24.95
C THR A 48 0.73 -0.46 -24.67
N GLU A 49 -0.23 0.25 -24.09
CA GLU A 49 -0.17 1.71 -23.91
C GLU A 49 0.06 2.12 -22.44
N GLY A 50 -0.23 1.23 -21.50
CA GLY A 50 -0.08 1.48 -20.07
C GLY A 50 1.30 1.17 -19.50
N TYR A 51 1.50 1.59 -18.25
CA TYR A 51 2.69 1.31 -17.44
C TYR A 51 2.31 0.64 -16.13
N MET A 52 3.26 -0.13 -15.59
CA MET A 52 3.21 -0.68 -14.25
C MET A 52 4.22 0.04 -13.35
N VAL A 53 3.75 0.59 -12.24
CA VAL A 53 4.56 1.10 -11.13
C VAL A 53 4.75 -0.01 -10.10
N MET A 54 5.97 -0.18 -9.59
CA MET A 54 6.30 -1.10 -8.51
C MET A 54 7.08 -0.38 -7.42
N LEU A 55 6.56 -0.38 -6.20
CA LEU A 55 7.16 0.21 -5.01
C LEU A 55 7.42 -0.88 -3.98
N VAL A 56 8.63 -0.95 -3.44
CA VAL A 56 9.06 -2.03 -2.54
C VAL A 56 9.46 -1.46 -1.19
N TYR A 57 8.92 -2.05 -0.13
CA TYR A 57 9.18 -1.67 1.26
C TYR A 57 9.78 -2.86 1.98
N LYS A 58 10.99 -2.70 2.51
CA LYS A 58 11.72 -3.74 3.21
C LYS A 58 11.01 -4.14 4.50
N ASN A 59 10.51 -3.16 5.25
CA ASN A 59 9.96 -3.32 6.59
C ASN A 59 8.46 -3.65 6.59
N GLY A 60 8.10 -4.86 6.16
CA GLY A 60 6.72 -5.35 6.09
C GLY A 60 6.29 -6.13 7.35
N SER A 61 6.05 -7.43 7.20
CA SER A 61 5.44 -8.29 8.23
C SER A 61 6.30 -8.44 9.48
N LEU A 62 7.63 -8.48 9.36
CA LEU A 62 8.52 -8.63 10.50
C LEU A 62 8.50 -7.41 11.42
N THR A 63 8.23 -6.22 10.87
CA THR A 63 8.03 -4.99 11.64
C THR A 63 6.67 -5.00 12.35
N ARG A 64 5.61 -5.46 11.66
CA ARG A 64 4.29 -5.68 12.29
C ARG A 64 4.36 -6.70 13.42
N GLU A 65 5.08 -7.79 13.22
CA GLU A 65 5.30 -8.81 14.24
C GLU A 65 6.11 -8.27 15.42
N ASP A 66 7.15 -7.46 15.18
CA ASP A 66 7.95 -6.83 16.22
C ASP A 66 7.10 -5.92 17.13
N VAL A 67 6.29 -5.05 16.54
CA VAL A 67 5.38 -4.17 17.30
C VAL A 67 4.30 -5.00 18.01
N ARG A 68 3.73 -6.02 17.37
CA ARG A 68 2.81 -6.97 18.05
C ARG A 68 3.47 -7.60 19.28
N ASN A 69 4.72 -8.02 19.17
CA ASN A 69 5.42 -8.68 20.26
C ASN A 69 5.74 -7.75 21.43
N ARG A 70 6.07 -6.49 21.14
CA ARG A 70 6.39 -5.47 22.16
C ARG A 70 5.16 -4.85 22.80
N CYS A 71 4.11 -4.61 22.01
CA CYS A 71 2.98 -3.78 22.42
C CYS A 71 1.70 -4.61 22.67
N ALA A 72 1.50 -5.73 21.99
CA ALA A 72 0.22 -6.43 21.96
C ALA A 72 0.32 -7.90 22.42
N GLU A 73 1.10 -8.15 23.47
CA GLU A 73 1.19 -9.48 24.13
C GLU A 73 1.53 -10.63 23.16
N LYS A 74 2.21 -10.33 22.04
CA LYS A 74 2.50 -11.29 20.95
C LYS A 74 1.24 -11.88 20.29
N SER A 75 0.07 -11.28 20.48
CA SER A 75 -1.23 -11.72 19.94
C SER A 75 -1.73 -10.79 18.83
N TRP A 76 -2.14 -11.38 17.71
CA TRP A 76 -2.78 -10.63 16.63
C TRP A 76 -4.18 -10.17 17.02
N GLU A 77 -4.86 -10.89 17.91
CA GLU A 77 -6.16 -10.53 18.46
C GLU A 77 -6.07 -9.25 19.29
N VAL A 78 -5.08 -9.14 20.17
CA VAL A 78 -4.81 -7.92 20.96
C VAL A 78 -4.39 -6.77 20.03
N PHE A 79 -3.53 -7.04 19.05
CA PHE A 79 -3.13 -6.05 18.04
C PHE A 79 -4.35 -5.50 17.28
N ASN A 80 -5.27 -6.37 16.88
CA ASN A 80 -6.50 -5.99 16.18
C ASN A 80 -7.44 -5.19 17.09
N LYS A 81 -7.55 -5.57 18.37
CA LYS A 81 -8.33 -4.81 19.35
C LYS A 81 -7.79 -3.39 19.52
N PHE A 82 -6.47 -3.22 19.59
CA PHE A 82 -5.84 -1.90 19.66
C PHE A 82 -6.11 -1.05 18.42
N LEU A 83 -6.02 -1.62 17.22
CA LEU A 83 -6.39 -0.91 15.98
C LEU A 83 -7.85 -0.47 15.98
N GLN A 84 -8.76 -1.31 16.47
CA GLN A 84 -10.20 -1.03 16.47
C GLN A 84 -10.61 -0.01 17.53
N GLN A 85 -9.93 -0.01 18.68
CA GLN A 85 -10.23 0.91 19.80
C GLN A 85 -9.56 2.27 19.63
N THR A 86 -8.43 2.33 18.93
CA THR A 86 -7.71 3.59 18.71
C THR A 86 -8.36 4.37 17.56
N PRO A 87 -8.81 5.62 17.77
CA PRO A 87 -9.45 6.39 16.72
C PRO A 87 -8.58 6.58 15.47
N PRO A 88 -9.22 6.75 14.28
CA PRO A 88 -8.54 7.22 13.07
C PRO A 88 -7.64 8.43 13.32
N LEU A 89 -6.51 8.51 12.60
CA LEU A 89 -5.47 9.55 12.70
C LEU A 89 -4.64 9.54 13.99
N ASN A 90 -4.88 8.59 14.89
CA ASN A 90 -4.09 8.34 16.09
C ASN A 90 -3.84 9.57 16.97
N GLY A 91 -4.80 10.52 17.00
CA GLY A 91 -4.64 11.79 17.71
C GLY A 91 -3.46 12.64 17.23
N GLY A 92 -3.04 12.51 15.97
CA GLY A 92 -1.88 13.22 15.41
C GLY A 92 -0.53 12.57 15.70
N LYS A 93 -0.50 11.34 16.24
CA LYS A 93 0.74 10.58 16.46
C LYS A 93 1.17 9.88 15.17
N ILE A 94 2.33 10.26 14.64
CA ILE A 94 2.95 9.70 13.44
C ILE A 94 4.14 8.84 13.84
N GLY A 95 4.27 7.65 13.25
CA GLY A 95 5.41 6.77 13.46
C GLY A 95 6.06 6.28 12.17
N PHE A 96 7.37 6.09 12.23
CA PHE A 96 8.23 5.53 11.19
C PHE A 96 8.98 4.35 11.81
N TYR A 97 8.84 3.15 11.24
CA TYR A 97 9.30 1.91 11.88
C TYR A 97 10.20 1.10 10.95
N TYR A 98 11.52 1.36 11.00
CA TYR A 98 12.51 0.70 10.16
C TYR A 98 13.40 -0.23 11.00
N LYS A 99 13.09 -1.52 10.98
CA LYS A 99 13.87 -2.58 11.66
C LYS A 99 15.11 -2.97 10.85
N GLU A 100 14.99 -2.87 9.53
CA GLU A 100 16.07 -2.99 8.55
C GLU A 100 16.18 -1.68 7.77
N HIS A 101 17.30 -1.49 7.07
CA HIS A 101 17.44 -0.37 6.13
C HIS A 101 16.29 -0.38 5.14
N GLU A 102 15.53 0.72 5.10
CA GLU A 102 14.39 0.84 4.23
C GLU A 102 14.83 1.11 2.79
N ILE A 103 14.04 0.61 1.84
CA ILE A 103 14.23 0.85 0.40
C ILE A 103 13.53 2.15 0.00
N LEU A 104 12.29 2.31 0.43
CA LEU A 104 11.42 3.44 0.09
C LEU A 104 10.73 4.00 1.34
N PRO A 105 11.15 5.17 1.85
CA PRO A 105 12.33 5.95 1.44
C PRO A 105 13.66 5.28 1.88
N PRO A 106 14.83 5.69 1.34
CA PRO A 106 16.13 5.13 1.69
C PRO A 106 16.64 5.60 3.06
N LEU A 107 15.97 5.15 4.13
CA LEU A 107 16.28 5.47 5.52
C LEU A 107 17.04 4.33 6.23
N PRO A 108 17.96 4.66 7.16
CA PRO A 108 18.64 3.67 7.97
C PRO A 108 17.69 3.02 8.99
N VAL A 109 18.19 2.00 9.68
CA VAL A 109 17.49 1.37 10.81
C VAL A 109 17.20 2.41 11.89
N GLY A 110 15.96 2.49 12.33
CA GLY A 110 15.52 3.47 13.32
C GLY A 110 14.01 3.54 13.47
N PHE A 111 13.55 3.85 14.67
CA PHE A 111 12.15 4.19 14.94
C PHE A 111 12.04 5.67 15.26
N HIS A 112 11.22 6.39 14.51
CA HIS A 112 10.99 7.82 14.69
C HIS A 112 9.51 8.06 14.99
N ARG A 113 9.24 8.91 15.98
CA ARG A 113 7.88 9.14 16.48
C ARG A 113 7.67 10.63 16.67
N TYR A 114 6.53 11.11 16.21
CA TYR A 114 6.18 12.51 16.27
C TYR A 114 4.74 12.69 16.70
N VAL A 115 4.48 13.72 17.50
CA VAL A 115 3.15 14.15 17.90
C VAL A 115 2.88 15.51 17.28
N LEU A 116 1.80 15.60 16.52
CA LEU A 116 1.29 16.87 15.99
C LEU A 116 0.40 17.53 17.04
N LYS A 117 0.91 18.57 17.70
CA LYS A 117 0.11 19.42 18.60
C LYS A 117 -0.93 20.17 17.78
N ASN A 118 -2.11 20.37 18.39
CA ASN A 118 -3.25 21.06 17.79
C ASN A 118 -3.80 20.41 16.51
N PHE A 119 -3.50 19.14 16.27
CA PHE A 119 -4.04 18.41 15.14
C PHE A 119 -5.53 18.14 15.32
N THR A 120 -6.36 18.90 14.61
CA THR A 120 -7.83 18.76 14.60
C THR A 120 -8.33 17.87 13.45
N GLY A 121 -7.41 17.35 12.64
CA GLY A 121 -7.73 16.56 11.45
C GLY A 121 -8.00 17.38 10.19
N SER A 122 -8.13 18.71 10.28
CA SER A 122 -8.33 19.59 9.13
C SER A 122 -7.32 20.73 9.15
N GLY A 123 -6.47 20.81 8.11
CA GLY A 123 -5.44 21.85 7.98
C GLY A 123 -4.07 21.43 8.51
N LEU A 124 -3.02 22.03 7.93
CA LEU A 124 -1.62 21.81 8.30
C LEU A 124 -0.97 23.05 8.94
N ASP A 125 -1.66 24.19 8.92
CA ASP A 125 -1.12 25.47 9.37
C ASP A 125 -1.02 25.51 10.90
N GLY A 126 0.16 25.91 11.41
CA GLY A 126 0.39 26.07 12.85
C GLY A 126 0.49 24.76 13.64
N LEU A 127 0.72 23.61 12.97
CA LEU A 127 0.99 22.35 13.66
C LEU A 127 2.42 22.32 14.19
N ASP A 128 2.55 22.37 15.52
CA ASP A 128 3.82 22.09 16.18
C ASP A 128 4.07 20.58 16.20
N GLU A 129 5.23 20.18 15.72
CA GLU A 129 5.67 18.80 15.73
C GLU A 129 6.65 18.59 16.88
N LEU A 130 6.38 17.58 17.70
CA LEU A 130 7.29 17.17 18.77
C LEU A 130 7.71 15.73 18.59
N GLU A 131 9.02 15.50 18.65
CA GLU A 131 9.55 14.16 18.73
C GLU A 131 9.17 13.51 20.06
N ALA A 132 8.77 12.24 20.01
CA ALA A 132 8.44 11.43 21.16
C ALA A 132 9.38 10.24 21.24
N GLN A 133 9.72 9.81 22.46
CA GLN A 133 10.53 8.61 22.64
C GLN A 133 9.71 7.34 22.40
N GLU A 134 8.48 7.31 22.90
CA GLU A 134 7.57 6.17 22.85
C GLU A 134 6.10 6.63 22.84
N PHE A 135 5.22 5.79 22.32
CA PHE A 135 3.77 5.91 22.50
C PHE A 135 3.23 4.80 23.41
N ASP A 136 2.01 5.00 23.90
CA ASP A 136 1.25 3.93 24.53
C ASP A 136 1.01 2.77 23.54
N PRO A 137 0.88 1.51 24.01
CA PRO A 137 0.81 0.34 23.13
C PRO A 137 -0.28 0.40 22.05
N PRO A 138 -1.51 0.87 22.31
CA PRO A 138 -2.51 1.04 21.26
C PRO A 138 -2.09 2.05 20.18
N SER A 139 -1.50 3.17 20.61
CA SER A 139 -1.01 4.21 19.71
C SER A 139 0.21 3.77 18.89
N GLU A 140 1.10 2.93 19.42
CA GLU A 140 2.19 2.31 18.64
C GLU A 140 1.66 1.45 17.50
N VAL A 141 0.69 0.59 17.81
CA VAL A 141 0.06 -0.31 16.83
C VAL A 141 -0.60 0.51 15.71
N ARG A 142 -1.33 1.57 16.08
CA ARG A 142 -1.98 2.45 15.11
C ARG A 142 -0.97 3.24 14.28
N ALA A 143 0.04 3.84 14.92
CA ALA A 143 1.09 4.60 14.25
C ALA A 143 1.86 3.76 13.23
N LEU A 144 2.12 2.47 13.53
CA LEU A 144 2.75 1.56 12.58
C LEU A 144 1.89 1.37 11.33
N ILE A 145 0.62 1.00 11.51
CA ILE A 145 -0.27 0.65 10.40
C ILE A 145 -0.61 1.87 9.55
N GLU A 146 -0.93 3.00 10.18
CA GLU A 146 -1.11 4.26 9.45
C GLU A 146 0.16 4.70 8.76
N GLY A 147 1.31 4.63 9.44
CA GLY A 147 2.59 5.03 8.88
C GLY A 147 2.95 4.25 7.61
N GLN A 148 2.77 2.93 7.63
CA GLN A 148 3.02 2.07 6.45
C GLN A 148 2.10 2.46 5.29
N PHE A 149 0.79 2.58 5.52
CA PHE A 149 -0.16 2.82 4.42
C PHE A 149 -0.20 4.26 3.93
N LEU A 150 0.06 5.25 4.79
CA LEU A 150 0.24 6.64 4.36
C LEU A 150 1.51 6.78 3.51
N SER A 151 2.59 6.06 3.84
CA SER A 151 3.78 5.97 2.99
C SER A 151 3.43 5.40 1.62
N MET A 152 2.76 4.24 1.59
CA MET A 152 2.36 3.58 0.34
C MET A 152 1.48 4.47 -0.53
N ARG A 153 0.50 5.14 0.06
CA ARG A 153 -0.40 6.08 -0.65
C ARG A 153 0.38 7.25 -1.23
N ALA A 154 1.19 7.92 -0.41
CA ALA A 154 1.94 9.11 -0.84
C ALA A 154 2.91 8.78 -1.99
N HIS A 155 3.63 7.67 -1.88
CA HIS A 155 4.53 7.23 -2.94
C HIS A 155 3.76 6.81 -4.18
N ALA A 156 2.63 6.10 -4.07
CA ALA A 156 1.82 5.77 -5.25
C ALA A 156 1.36 7.04 -6.00
N GLU A 157 0.85 8.05 -5.27
CA GLU A 157 0.44 9.34 -5.85
C GLU A 157 1.61 10.05 -6.56
N ARG A 158 2.82 10.04 -5.97
CA ARG A 158 4.03 10.65 -6.56
C ARG A 158 4.46 10.04 -7.90
N PHE A 159 4.03 8.80 -8.18
CA PHE A 159 4.33 8.05 -9.41
C PHE A 159 3.19 8.12 -10.44
N GLY A 160 2.18 8.96 -10.21
CA GLY A 160 1.07 9.17 -11.15
C GLY A 160 -0.10 8.22 -10.96
N MET A 161 -0.24 7.60 -9.78
CA MET A 161 -1.47 6.89 -9.43
C MET A 161 -2.56 7.89 -9.01
N PRO A 162 -3.83 7.68 -9.42
CA PRO A 162 -4.93 8.51 -8.95
C PRO A 162 -5.19 8.30 -7.46
N SER A 163 -5.70 9.35 -6.81
CA SER A 163 -6.16 9.33 -5.42
C SER A 163 -7.61 9.85 -5.34
N PRO A 164 -8.59 9.00 -4.98
CA PRO A 164 -8.44 7.58 -4.68
C PRO A 164 -8.11 6.73 -5.93
N PRO A 165 -7.48 5.55 -5.77
CA PRO A 165 -7.40 4.56 -6.83
C PRO A 165 -8.79 4.00 -7.19
N LYS A 166 -8.90 3.28 -8.31
CA LYS A 166 -10.19 2.68 -8.75
C LYS A 166 -10.60 1.48 -7.89
N ARG A 167 -9.63 0.62 -7.58
CA ARG A 167 -9.76 -0.52 -6.66
C ARG A 167 -8.40 -0.91 -6.11
N ILE A 168 -8.39 -1.51 -4.94
CA ILE A 168 -7.18 -2.09 -4.35
C ILE A 168 -7.36 -3.60 -4.21
N ILE A 169 -6.38 -4.37 -4.67
CA ILE A 169 -6.31 -5.83 -4.42
C ILE A 169 -5.24 -6.09 -3.36
N ALA A 170 -5.67 -6.49 -2.16
CA ALA A 170 -4.77 -6.90 -1.09
C ALA A 170 -4.47 -8.40 -1.19
N THR A 171 -3.18 -8.76 -1.06
CA THR A 171 -2.70 -10.14 -1.04
C THR A 171 -1.57 -10.30 -0.01
N GLY A 172 -1.06 -11.52 0.18
CA GLY A 172 -0.06 -11.84 1.19
C GLY A 172 -0.66 -12.15 2.56
N GLY A 173 0.18 -12.49 3.55
CA GLY A 173 -0.29 -13.02 4.84
C GLY A 173 -1.21 -12.04 5.60
N ALA A 174 -0.90 -10.74 5.57
CA ALA A 174 -1.72 -9.76 6.29
C ALA A 174 -3.03 -9.41 5.59
N SER A 175 -3.27 -9.84 4.35
CA SER A 175 -4.56 -9.62 3.68
C SER A 175 -5.70 -10.48 4.25
N ALA A 176 -5.40 -11.42 5.16
CA ALA A 176 -6.41 -12.12 5.94
C ALA A 176 -6.92 -11.31 7.14
N ASN A 177 -6.26 -10.20 7.49
CA ASN A 177 -6.60 -9.40 8.66
C ASN A 177 -7.52 -8.22 8.29
N HIS A 178 -8.80 -8.34 8.65
CA HIS A 178 -9.82 -7.33 8.35
C HIS A 178 -9.54 -5.95 8.96
N SER A 179 -8.91 -5.85 10.15
CA SER A 179 -8.56 -4.56 10.76
C SER A 179 -7.49 -3.82 9.95
N ILE A 180 -6.54 -4.55 9.37
CA ILE A 180 -5.52 -4.00 8.48
C ILE A 180 -6.16 -3.55 7.16
N LEU A 181 -7.01 -4.38 6.56
CA LEU A 181 -7.71 -4.03 5.32
C LEU A 181 -8.63 -2.81 5.48
N SER A 182 -9.31 -2.68 6.62
CA SER A 182 -10.14 -1.51 6.94
C SER A 182 -9.31 -0.23 7.01
N SER A 183 -8.08 -0.32 7.53
CA SER A 183 -7.13 0.81 7.52
C SER A 183 -6.72 1.18 6.09
N ILE A 184 -6.44 0.21 5.21
CA ILE A 184 -6.14 0.47 3.79
C ILE A 184 -7.32 1.20 3.13
N ALA A 185 -8.54 0.68 3.29
CA ALA A 185 -9.74 1.26 2.67
C ALA A 185 -10.00 2.70 3.15
N SER A 186 -9.76 2.97 4.43
CA SER A 186 -9.92 4.29 5.03
C SER A 186 -8.83 5.28 4.61
N ILE A 187 -7.59 4.82 4.49
CA ILE A 187 -6.44 5.67 4.14
C ILE A 187 -6.44 5.98 2.65
N PHE A 188 -6.72 5.01 1.78
CA PHE A 188 -6.75 5.22 0.33
C PHE A 188 -8.08 5.75 -0.19
N GLY A 189 -9.18 5.59 0.56
CA GLY A 189 -10.52 6.00 0.13
C GLY A 189 -11.05 5.15 -1.03
N CYS A 190 -10.75 3.85 -1.02
CA CYS A 190 -11.02 2.96 -2.13
C CYS A 190 -11.44 1.57 -1.64
N ASP A 191 -12.29 0.89 -2.42
CA ASP A 191 -12.69 -0.48 -2.15
C ASP A 191 -11.50 -1.44 -2.19
N VAL A 192 -11.42 -2.30 -1.18
CA VAL A 192 -10.35 -3.29 -1.03
C VAL A 192 -10.91 -4.68 -1.25
N TYR A 193 -10.36 -5.34 -2.26
CA TYR A 193 -10.64 -6.70 -2.63
C TYR A 193 -9.53 -7.63 -2.16
N THR A 194 -9.84 -8.90 -1.93
CA THR A 194 -8.85 -9.95 -1.69
C THR A 194 -9.00 -11.06 -2.70
N VAL A 195 -7.87 -11.74 -2.97
CA VAL A 195 -7.83 -12.95 -3.79
C VAL A 195 -7.44 -14.12 -2.90
N GLN A 196 -8.15 -15.24 -3.04
CA GLN A 196 -7.95 -16.45 -2.24
C GLN A 196 -6.83 -17.34 -2.80
N ARG A 197 -5.68 -16.77 -3.18
CA ARG A 197 -4.62 -17.53 -3.90
C ARG A 197 -3.20 -17.01 -3.65
N PRO A 198 -2.23 -17.90 -3.34
CA PRO A 198 -0.83 -17.51 -3.17
C PRO A 198 -0.06 -17.37 -4.50
N ASP A 199 -0.45 -18.09 -5.56
CA ASP A 199 0.39 -18.29 -6.77
C ASP A 199 0.08 -17.32 -7.93
N SER A 200 -0.04 -16.03 -7.62
CA SER A 200 -0.42 -15.00 -8.62
C SER A 200 0.55 -14.92 -9.81
N ALA A 201 1.85 -15.09 -9.59
CA ALA A 201 2.84 -15.05 -10.66
C ALA A 201 2.68 -16.22 -11.65
N SER A 202 2.51 -17.44 -11.15
CA SER A 202 2.34 -18.65 -11.97
C SER A 202 1.04 -18.59 -12.78
N LEU A 203 -0.05 -18.16 -12.13
CA LEU A 203 -1.33 -17.95 -12.82
C LEU A 203 -1.22 -16.86 -13.89
N GLY A 204 -0.56 -15.74 -13.59
CA GLY A 204 -0.32 -14.67 -14.54
C GLY A 204 0.50 -15.12 -15.75
N ALA A 205 1.50 -16.00 -15.55
CA ALA A 205 2.27 -16.58 -16.65
C ALA A 205 1.40 -17.47 -17.54
N ALA A 206 0.56 -18.33 -16.95
CA ALA A 206 -0.39 -19.15 -17.69
C ALA A 206 -1.41 -18.31 -18.47
N LEU A 207 -1.94 -17.24 -17.87
CA LEU A 207 -2.83 -16.29 -18.55
C LEU A 207 -2.13 -15.59 -19.71
N ARG A 208 -0.87 -15.17 -19.53
CA ARG A 208 -0.09 -14.54 -20.59
C ARG A 208 0.20 -15.49 -21.76
N ALA A 209 0.42 -16.78 -21.48
CA ALA A 209 0.58 -17.80 -22.51
C ALA A 209 -0.74 -18.01 -23.29
N ALA A 210 -1.87 -18.15 -22.59
CA ALA A 210 -3.19 -18.25 -23.20
C ALA A 210 -3.54 -17.00 -24.03
N HIS A 211 -3.18 -15.81 -23.53
CA HIS A 211 -3.35 -14.54 -24.24
C HIS A 211 -2.55 -14.52 -25.56
N GLY A 212 -1.29 -14.95 -25.53
CA GLY A 212 -0.45 -15.05 -26.73
C GLY A 212 -1.06 -15.96 -27.80
N TRP A 213 -1.58 -17.11 -27.39
CA TRP A 213 -2.31 -18.02 -28.30
C TRP A 213 -3.55 -17.36 -28.93
N MET A 214 -4.31 -16.60 -28.13
CA MET A 214 -5.51 -15.89 -28.60
C MET A 214 -5.17 -14.79 -29.62
N CYS A 215 -4.14 -13.97 -29.35
CA CYS A 215 -3.67 -12.97 -30.30
C CYS A 215 -3.19 -13.60 -31.61
N ASN A 216 -2.42 -14.70 -31.52
CA ASN A 216 -1.96 -15.43 -32.71
C ASN A 216 -3.13 -15.96 -33.54
N THR A 217 -4.17 -16.50 -32.88
CA THR A 217 -5.37 -17.03 -33.55
C THR A 217 -6.18 -15.92 -34.24
N LYS A 218 -6.23 -14.72 -33.65
CA LYS A 218 -6.92 -13.55 -34.21
C LYS A 218 -6.09 -12.81 -35.27
N GLY A 219 -4.78 -13.03 -35.31
CA GLY A 219 -3.85 -12.31 -36.19
C GLY A 219 -3.56 -10.87 -35.75
N SER A 220 -3.99 -10.47 -34.55
CA SER A 220 -3.83 -9.12 -34.01
C SER A 220 -3.84 -9.13 -32.48
N PHE A 221 -3.41 -8.02 -31.86
CA PHE A 221 -3.56 -7.84 -30.42
C PHE A 221 -5.04 -7.78 -30.04
N VAL A 222 -5.38 -8.44 -28.94
CA VAL A 222 -6.69 -8.34 -28.29
C VAL A 222 -6.48 -8.01 -26.81
N PRO A 223 -7.42 -7.33 -26.14
CA PRO A 223 -7.29 -7.09 -24.70
C PRO A 223 -7.25 -8.41 -23.91
N ILE A 224 -6.40 -8.48 -22.87
CA ILE A 224 -6.30 -9.68 -22.02
C ILE A 224 -7.63 -10.02 -21.33
N SER A 225 -8.50 -9.03 -21.14
CA SER A 225 -9.83 -9.19 -20.54
C SER A 225 -10.70 -10.17 -21.31
N CYS A 226 -10.51 -10.32 -22.62
CA CYS A 226 -11.26 -11.28 -23.43
C CYS A 226 -11.05 -12.74 -23.00
N LEU A 227 -10.02 -13.06 -22.21
CA LEU A 227 -9.83 -14.40 -21.63
C LEU A 227 -10.85 -14.74 -20.53
N TYR A 228 -11.40 -13.73 -19.86
CA TYR A 228 -12.23 -13.90 -18.66
C TYR A 228 -13.48 -13.02 -18.65
N GLU A 229 -13.74 -12.29 -19.73
CA GLU A 229 -14.99 -11.58 -20.00
C GLU A 229 -16.18 -12.53 -19.79
N ASP A 230 -17.19 -12.07 -19.04
CA ASP A 230 -18.38 -12.83 -18.62
C ASP A 230 -18.16 -14.09 -17.78
N LYS A 231 -16.91 -14.38 -17.39
CA LYS A 231 -16.55 -15.58 -16.62
C LYS A 231 -15.75 -15.28 -15.36
N LEU A 232 -15.40 -14.02 -15.09
CA LEU A 232 -14.54 -13.63 -13.97
C LEU A 232 -14.99 -14.23 -12.63
N GLU A 233 -16.28 -14.12 -12.30
CA GLU A 233 -16.87 -14.65 -11.06
C GLU A 233 -16.85 -16.18 -10.96
N LYS A 234 -16.91 -16.87 -12.11
CA LYS A 234 -16.88 -18.34 -12.20
C LYS A 234 -15.47 -18.89 -12.32
N THR A 235 -14.47 -18.00 -12.42
CA THR A 235 -13.09 -18.38 -12.60
C THR A 235 -12.29 -18.20 -11.32
N SER A 236 -11.10 -18.77 -11.43
CA SER A 236 -9.96 -18.59 -10.56
C SER A 236 -9.51 -17.13 -10.33
N LEU A 237 -10.02 -16.18 -11.13
CA LEU A 237 -9.63 -14.77 -11.15
C LEU A 237 -10.57 -13.87 -10.37
N SER A 238 -11.61 -14.42 -9.75
CA SER A 238 -12.55 -13.64 -8.96
C SER A 238 -11.87 -12.98 -7.76
N CYS A 239 -12.14 -11.69 -7.60
CA CYS A 239 -11.74 -10.90 -6.46
C CYS A 239 -12.96 -10.73 -5.55
N LYS A 240 -12.80 -10.98 -4.25
CA LYS A 240 -13.88 -10.79 -3.28
C LYS A 240 -13.75 -9.42 -2.64
N LEU A 241 -14.80 -8.61 -2.70
CA LEU A 241 -14.86 -7.37 -1.93
C LEU A 241 -14.72 -7.72 -0.45
N SER A 242 -13.68 -7.16 0.19
CA SER A 242 -13.38 -7.40 1.59
C SER A 242 -13.74 -6.19 2.44
N MET A 243 -13.41 -4.99 1.99
CA MET A 243 -13.73 -3.73 2.66
C MET A 243 -14.20 -2.69 1.66
N THR A 244 -15.22 -1.93 2.02
CA THR A 244 -15.67 -0.76 1.25
C THR A 244 -14.79 0.44 1.55
N ALA A 245 -14.71 1.37 0.60
CA ALA A 245 -14.04 2.65 0.76
C ALA A 245 -14.45 3.35 2.06
N GLY A 246 -13.49 3.99 2.72
CA GLY A 246 -13.75 4.76 3.92
C GLY A 246 -14.52 6.06 3.65
N ASP A 247 -15.01 6.67 4.73
CA ASP A 247 -15.71 7.95 4.68
C ASP A 247 -14.86 9.06 4.03
N GLN A 248 -15.46 9.85 3.15
CA GLN A 248 -14.76 10.86 2.36
C GLN A 248 -14.15 11.98 3.22
N GLN A 249 -14.78 12.33 4.34
CA GLN A 249 -14.20 13.30 5.27
C GLN A 249 -12.93 12.71 5.87
N LEU A 250 -12.99 11.47 6.36
CA LEU A 250 -11.83 10.79 6.92
C LEU A 250 -10.69 10.64 5.91
N VAL A 251 -10.98 10.27 4.65
CA VAL A 251 -9.99 10.18 3.56
C VAL A 251 -9.28 11.52 3.34
N SER A 252 -10.01 12.64 3.44
CA SER A 252 -9.47 13.99 3.32
C SER A 252 -8.57 14.37 4.51
N LYS A 253 -8.94 13.93 5.72
CA LYS A 253 -8.08 14.10 6.92
C LYS A 253 -6.80 13.29 6.79
N TYR A 254 -6.89 12.05 6.29
CA TYR A 254 -5.71 11.24 5.99
C TYR A 254 -4.82 11.87 4.92
N ALA A 255 -5.39 12.49 3.89
CA ALA A 255 -4.61 13.21 2.88
C ALA A 255 -3.81 14.38 3.50
N SER A 256 -4.38 15.06 4.49
CA SER A 256 -3.68 16.10 5.24
C SER A 256 -2.55 15.51 6.09
N LEU A 257 -2.85 14.48 6.90
CA LEU A 257 -1.85 13.79 7.72
C LEU A 257 -0.71 13.20 6.88
N MET A 258 -1.03 12.66 5.70
CA MET A 258 -0.08 12.12 4.73
C MET A 258 0.90 13.20 4.27
N LYS A 259 0.41 14.38 3.87
CA LYS A 259 1.29 15.51 3.49
C LYS A 259 2.27 15.85 4.61
N LYS A 260 1.79 15.94 5.86
CA LYS A 260 2.66 16.20 7.01
C LYS A 260 3.68 15.10 7.23
N ARG A 261 3.26 13.83 7.15
CA ARG A 261 4.15 12.68 7.23
C ARG A 261 5.26 12.77 6.17
N MET A 262 4.94 13.17 4.94
CA MET A 262 5.93 13.32 3.87
C MET A 262 6.92 14.46 4.10
N GLU A 263 6.51 15.57 4.74
CA GLU A 263 7.44 16.62 5.17
C GLU A 263 8.47 16.08 6.17
N ILE A 264 8.00 15.33 7.18
CA ILE A 264 8.84 14.71 8.19
C ILE A 264 9.79 13.69 7.54
N GLU A 265 9.24 12.83 6.66
CA GLU A 265 10.01 11.83 5.93
C GLU A 265 11.13 12.46 5.10
N ASN A 266 10.84 13.51 4.34
CA ASN A 266 11.84 14.20 3.53
C ASN A 266 12.96 14.80 4.40
N ARG A 267 12.65 15.33 5.60
CA ARG A 267 13.68 15.80 6.55
C ARG A 267 14.49 14.65 7.12
N LEU A 268 13.87 13.53 7.47
CA LEU A 268 14.58 12.33 7.92
C LEU A 268 15.54 11.83 6.84
N VAL A 269 15.11 11.78 5.58
CA VAL A 269 15.97 11.36 4.45
C VAL A 269 17.12 12.32 4.24
N LYS A 270 16.89 13.63 4.35
CA LYS A 270 17.95 14.63 4.24
C LYS A 270 18.98 14.52 5.38
N ASN A 271 18.52 14.23 6.59
CA ASN A 271 19.37 14.22 7.78
C ASN A 271 20.09 12.88 8.01
N LEU A 272 19.46 11.77 7.65
CA LEU A 272 19.89 10.41 7.98
C LEU A 272 20.06 9.51 6.74
N GLY A 273 19.54 9.91 5.59
CA GLY A 273 19.54 9.10 4.38
C GLY A 273 20.93 8.96 3.76
N ARG A 274 21.06 7.95 2.89
CA ARG A 274 22.33 7.51 2.29
C ARG A 274 23.02 8.50 1.34
N TRP A 275 22.53 9.73 1.22
CA TRP A 275 23.05 10.74 0.30
C TRP A 275 23.88 11.83 0.99
N GLN A 276 24.40 11.56 2.20
CA GLN A 276 25.53 12.31 2.73
C GLN A 276 26.82 11.63 2.29
N ASP A 277 27.27 11.99 1.09
CA ASP A 277 28.67 12.01 0.65
C ASP A 277 28.81 13.09 -0.45
#